data_AF-A0A0F9INR9-F1
#
_entry.id   AF-A0A0F9INR9-F1
#
_cell.length_a   1.000
_cell.length_b   1.000
_cell.length_c   1.000
_cell.angle_alpha   90.00
_cell.angle_beta   90.00
_cell.angle_gamma   90.00
#
_symmetry.space_group_name_H-M   'P 1'
#
loop_
_entity.id
_entity.type
_entity.pdbx_description
1 polymer ?
#
loop_
_entity_poly.entity_id
_entity_poly.type
_entity_poly.pdbx_seq_one_letter_code
_entity_poly.pdbx_strand_id
1 'polypeptide(L)'
;LEQLCWMHFKNITLGARPGEICIDFRVEYPATSQEAFQTSGIESFIRPEDVLRARRWTAPDQSHAARVMGVDMAWGGKSFTRLLDRQGRKLGGRVDITINSNDVMEVTGLIAREIQAHDIQMTFIDVTGGFGSGPLDRLTELGFGDRVRGIHFSQRALDPILFRNKRVEMGWALREWIKDSGGADIPDDDALHRHICAPTARRDSNQRWVFESKEKIFARLGFSPDGFDSAALTFAETVVRPTSEATSWRDGLQADYHRGGTNDWMTT
;
A
#
# COMPACT_ATOMS: atom_id res chain seq x y z
N LEU A 1 19.32 -12.88 37.19
CA LEU A 1 19.57 -14.31 37.46
C LEU A 1 18.27 -15.10 37.49
N GLU A 2 17.26 -14.66 38.23
CA GLU A 2 15.96 -15.35 38.35
C GLU A 2 15.23 -15.57 37.02
N GLN A 3 15.17 -14.55 36.14
CA GLN A 3 14.59 -14.68 34.80
C GLN A 3 15.34 -15.68 33.89
N LEU A 4 16.67 -15.73 33.97
CA LEU A 4 17.48 -16.67 33.19
C LEU A 4 17.30 -18.11 33.69
N CYS A 5 17.19 -18.30 35.00
CA CYS A 5 16.86 -19.61 35.58
C CYS A 5 15.46 -20.05 35.16
N TRP A 6 14.46 -19.17 35.25
CA TRP A 6 13.09 -19.47 34.82
C TRP A 6 13.04 -19.85 33.33
N MET A 7 13.69 -19.06 32.47
CA MET A 7 13.80 -19.31 31.03
C MET A 7 14.40 -20.69 30.76
N HIS A 8 15.51 -21.02 31.43
CA HIS A 8 16.19 -22.30 31.29
C HIS A 8 15.29 -23.49 31.66
N PHE A 9 14.60 -23.43 32.81
CA PHE A 9 13.71 -24.51 33.23
C PHE A 9 12.47 -24.65 32.33
N LYS A 10 11.88 -23.53 31.90
CA LYS A 10 10.74 -23.56 30.97
C LYS A 10 11.11 -24.13 29.61
N ASN A 11 12.27 -23.76 29.10
CA ASN A 11 12.81 -24.29 27.87
C ASN A 11 13.08 -25.82 27.95
N ILE A 12 13.55 -26.32 29.09
CA ILE A 12 13.67 -27.77 29.33
C ILE A 12 12.29 -28.44 29.38
N THR A 13 11.27 -27.82 29.99
CA THR A 13 9.90 -28.40 29.99
C THR A 13 9.29 -28.52 28.60
N LEU A 14 9.73 -27.70 27.65
CA LEU A 14 9.36 -27.74 26.23
C LEU A 14 10.30 -28.64 25.41
N GLY A 15 11.09 -29.51 26.05
CA GLY A 15 11.88 -30.54 25.37
C GLY A 15 13.29 -30.14 24.92
N ALA A 16 13.80 -28.97 25.32
CA ALA A 16 15.16 -28.55 25.00
C ALA A 16 16.23 -29.27 25.85
N ARG A 17 17.44 -29.40 25.31
CA ARG A 17 18.62 -29.84 26.08
C ARG A 17 19.19 -28.68 26.90
N PRO A 18 19.80 -28.95 28.08
CA PRO A 18 20.42 -27.89 28.88
C PRO A 18 21.48 -27.11 28.08
N GLY A 19 21.29 -25.80 27.94
CA GLY A 19 22.19 -24.91 27.19
C GLY A 19 21.75 -24.59 25.75
N GLU A 20 20.73 -25.27 25.23
CA GLU A 20 20.13 -25.01 23.91
C GLU A 20 18.72 -24.46 24.08
N ILE A 21 18.26 -23.51 23.25
CA ILE A 21 16.87 -23.03 23.26
C ILE A 21 16.08 -23.79 22.18
N CYS A 22 15.01 -24.51 22.56
CA CYS A 22 14.18 -25.21 21.60
C CYS A 22 13.26 -24.25 20.84
N ILE A 23 12.79 -24.71 19.67
CA ILE A 23 11.89 -23.93 18.82
C ILE A 23 10.59 -23.59 19.56
N ASP A 24 10.02 -24.53 20.31
CA ASP A 24 8.76 -24.37 21.04
C ASP A 24 8.83 -23.27 22.10
N PHE A 25 9.98 -23.12 22.76
CA PHE A 25 10.21 -22.02 23.69
C PHE A 25 10.24 -20.67 22.99
N ARG A 26 10.82 -20.58 21.78
CA ARG A 26 10.79 -19.36 20.96
C ARG A 26 9.39 -19.05 20.41
N VAL A 27 8.52 -20.06 20.26
CA VAL A 27 7.11 -19.88 19.87
C VAL A 27 6.39 -19.15 21.00
N GLU A 28 6.51 -19.68 22.22
CA GLU A 28 5.73 -19.23 23.37
C GLU A 28 6.28 -17.93 23.97
N TYR A 29 7.60 -17.72 23.90
CA TYR A 29 8.28 -16.58 24.53
C TYR A 29 9.28 -15.92 23.57
N PRO A 30 8.82 -15.31 22.46
CA PRO A 30 9.71 -14.65 21.51
C PRO A 30 10.38 -13.44 22.16
N ALA A 31 11.71 -13.35 22.06
CA ALA A 31 12.47 -12.24 22.66
C ALA A 31 12.38 -10.97 21.80
N THR A 32 12.02 -11.12 20.52
CA THR A 32 11.82 -10.03 19.57
C THR A 32 10.60 -10.28 18.69
N SER A 33 10.03 -9.22 18.12
CA SER A 33 8.96 -9.32 17.12
C SER A 33 9.37 -10.21 15.95
N GLN A 34 10.64 -10.19 15.54
CA GLN A 34 11.21 -11.02 14.49
C GLN A 34 11.12 -12.53 14.79
N GLU A 35 11.40 -12.95 16.04
CA GLU A 35 11.27 -14.35 16.46
C GLU A 35 9.80 -14.81 16.51
N ALA A 36 8.88 -13.92 16.90
CA ALA A 36 7.45 -14.21 16.88
C ALA A 36 6.94 -14.52 15.45
N PHE A 37 7.50 -13.86 14.43
CA PHE A 37 7.14 -14.11 13.03
C PHE A 37 7.73 -15.43 12.49
N GLN A 38 9.01 -15.70 12.74
CA GLN A 38 9.71 -16.90 12.24
C GLN A 38 9.10 -18.22 12.75
N THR A 39 8.51 -18.18 13.93
CA THR A 39 8.19 -19.39 14.67
C THR A 39 6.84 -20.01 14.30
N SER A 40 6.01 -19.31 13.51
CA SER A 40 4.67 -19.78 13.13
C SER A 40 4.63 -20.74 11.93
N GLY A 41 5.75 -20.97 11.23
CA GLY A 41 5.81 -21.81 10.01
C GLY A 41 5.02 -21.25 8.81
N ILE A 42 4.45 -20.05 8.96
CA ILE A 42 3.63 -19.38 7.95
C ILE A 42 4.49 -18.30 7.28
N GLU A 43 4.80 -18.50 6.00
CA GLU A 43 5.64 -17.57 5.23
C GLU A 43 4.84 -16.33 4.82
N SER A 44 5.27 -15.16 5.31
CA SER A 44 4.76 -13.86 4.88
C SER A 44 5.00 -13.63 3.38
N PHE A 45 4.02 -13.05 2.70
CA PHE A 45 4.13 -12.76 1.27
C PHE A 45 5.22 -11.73 0.95
N ILE A 46 5.27 -10.65 1.75
CA ILE A 46 6.39 -9.69 1.76
C ILE A 46 7.26 -10.05 2.96
N ARG A 47 8.54 -10.32 2.70
CA ARG A 47 9.43 -10.85 3.72
C ARG A 47 9.84 -9.76 4.71
N PRO A 48 9.89 -10.05 6.03
CA PRO A 48 10.26 -9.05 7.03
C PRO A 48 11.61 -8.36 6.78
N GLU A 49 12.59 -9.07 6.21
CA GLU A 49 13.90 -8.53 5.87
C GLU A 49 13.83 -7.42 4.81
N ASP A 50 12.95 -7.56 3.81
CA ASP A 50 12.77 -6.57 2.75
C ASP A 50 12.13 -5.30 3.33
N VAL A 51 11.18 -5.47 4.26
CA VAL A 51 10.50 -4.38 4.97
C VAL A 51 11.47 -3.66 5.91
N LEU A 52 12.31 -4.38 6.67
CA LEU A 52 13.33 -3.77 7.53
C LEU A 52 14.36 -2.98 6.74
N ARG A 53 14.77 -3.51 5.58
CA ARG A 53 15.65 -2.78 4.66
C ARG A 53 14.99 -1.48 4.20
N ALA A 54 13.72 -1.53 3.84
CA ALA A 54 12.98 -0.35 3.39
C ALA A 54 12.78 0.69 4.52
N ARG A 55 12.55 0.26 5.76
CA ARG A 55 12.46 1.17 6.94
C ARG A 55 13.75 1.95 7.21
N ARG A 56 14.90 1.40 6.81
CA ARG A 56 16.23 1.99 7.04
C ARG A 56 16.76 2.79 5.87
N TRP A 57 16.11 2.70 4.72
CA TRP A 57 16.55 3.37 3.51
C TRP A 57 15.74 4.65 3.30
N THR A 58 16.42 5.75 2.99
CA THR A 58 15.77 7.04 2.75
C THR A 58 15.81 7.37 1.26
N ALA A 59 14.65 7.69 0.70
CA ALA A 59 14.56 8.05 -0.71
C ALA A 59 15.21 9.41 -0.96
N PRO A 60 15.94 9.59 -2.08
CA PRO A 60 16.30 10.91 -2.55
C PRO A 60 15.03 11.68 -2.96
N ASP A 61 15.16 12.93 -3.40
CA ASP A 61 14.01 13.72 -3.83
C ASP A 61 13.14 13.00 -4.87
N GLN A 62 11.83 12.89 -4.59
CA GLN A 62 10.84 12.23 -5.42
C GLN A 62 9.87 13.21 -6.07
N SER A 63 10.15 14.53 -6.02
CA SER A 63 9.27 15.59 -6.55
C SER A 63 8.88 15.42 -8.03
N HIS A 64 9.71 14.72 -8.81
CA HIS A 64 9.45 14.39 -10.21
C HIS A 64 8.30 13.37 -10.40
N ALA A 65 8.05 12.51 -9.40
CA ALA A 65 7.04 11.46 -9.49
C ALA A 65 5.64 11.95 -9.07
N ALA A 66 4.61 11.32 -9.62
CA ALA A 66 3.24 11.53 -9.16
C ALA A 66 3.09 11.04 -7.71
N ARG A 67 2.29 11.79 -6.96
CA ARG A 67 1.90 11.49 -5.60
C ARG A 67 0.50 10.88 -5.63
N VAL A 68 0.41 9.65 -5.16
CA VAL A 68 -0.80 8.83 -5.19
C VAL A 68 -1.17 8.50 -3.75
N MET A 69 -2.46 8.47 -3.42
CA MET A 69 -2.94 8.07 -2.09
C MET A 69 -3.80 6.81 -2.19
N GLY A 70 -3.61 5.87 -1.28
CA GLY A 70 -4.45 4.69 -1.13
C GLY A 70 -5.29 4.79 0.14
N VAL A 71 -6.58 4.50 0.05
CA VAL A 71 -7.53 4.61 1.17
C VAL A 71 -8.23 3.27 1.36
N ASP A 72 -7.85 2.51 2.40
CA ASP A 72 -8.58 1.29 2.81
C ASP A 72 -9.68 1.72 3.79
N MET A 73 -10.94 1.68 3.34
CA MET A 73 -12.08 2.18 4.09
C MET A 73 -12.65 1.10 5.03
N ALA A 74 -12.89 1.47 6.28
CA ALA A 74 -13.59 0.64 7.25
C ALA A 74 -14.80 1.38 7.84
N TRP A 75 -15.76 0.63 8.37
CA TRP A 75 -16.96 1.16 9.05
C TRP A 75 -16.73 1.45 10.56
N GLY A 76 -15.46 1.48 10.99
CA GLY A 76 -15.08 1.60 12.40
C GLY A 76 -15.30 0.32 13.23
N GLY A 77 -15.06 0.43 14.53
CA GLY A 77 -15.12 -0.70 15.46
C GLY A 77 -13.79 -1.44 15.54
N LYS A 78 -13.75 -2.70 15.06
CA LYS A 78 -12.53 -3.54 15.09
C LYS A 78 -11.62 -3.39 13.86
N SER A 79 -12.05 -2.60 12.88
CA SER A 79 -11.30 -2.30 11.66
C SER A 79 -11.08 -0.79 11.57
N PHE A 80 -9.93 -0.40 11.04
CA PHE A 80 -9.53 1.00 10.98
C PHE A 80 -9.46 1.45 9.53
N THR A 81 -9.86 2.70 9.27
CA THR A 81 -9.61 3.31 7.97
C THR A 81 -8.15 3.76 7.90
N ARG A 82 -7.48 3.46 6.80
CA ARG A 82 -6.05 3.73 6.61
C ARG A 82 -5.81 4.53 5.33
N LEU A 83 -5.09 5.64 5.45
CA LEU A 83 -4.65 6.49 4.35
C LEU A 83 -3.12 6.49 4.30
N LEU A 84 -2.56 6.15 3.14
CA LEU A 84 -1.13 6.20 2.86
C LEU A 84 -0.87 6.84 1.50
N ASP A 85 0.03 7.82 1.45
CA ASP A 85 0.53 8.34 0.19
C ASP A 85 1.76 7.56 -0.30
N ARG A 86 1.99 7.58 -1.61
CA ARG A 86 3.21 7.14 -2.26
C ARG A 86 3.63 8.18 -3.28
N GLN A 87 4.89 8.58 -3.25
CA GLN A 87 5.52 9.39 -4.28
C GLN A 87 6.82 8.73 -4.71
N GLY A 88 6.85 8.17 -5.93
CA GLY A 88 8.00 7.45 -6.46
C GLY A 88 8.40 6.27 -5.56
N ARG A 89 9.59 6.36 -4.97
CA ARG A 89 10.22 5.38 -4.06
C ARG A 89 9.97 5.65 -2.57
N LYS A 90 9.05 6.56 -2.24
CA LYS A 90 8.66 6.88 -0.86
C LYS A 90 7.18 6.61 -0.59
N LEU A 91 6.87 5.87 0.47
CA LEU A 91 5.53 5.62 1.01
C LEU A 91 5.36 6.36 2.33
N GLY A 92 4.15 6.81 2.67
CA GLY A 92 3.83 7.47 3.93
C GLY A 92 4.62 8.76 4.18
N GLY A 93 4.99 9.47 3.10
CA GLY A 93 5.87 10.63 3.18
C GLY A 93 5.18 11.92 3.61
N ARG A 94 3.89 12.07 3.31
CA ARG A 94 3.05 13.19 3.81
C ARG A 94 1.76 12.72 4.46
N VAL A 95 1.20 11.61 3.98
CA VAL A 95 -0.04 11.04 4.48
C VAL A 95 0.26 9.65 5.03
N ASP A 96 0.18 9.53 6.35
CA ASP A 96 0.21 8.28 7.10
C ASP A 96 -0.81 8.44 8.23
N ILE A 97 -2.06 8.06 7.97
CA ILE A 97 -3.18 8.33 8.88
C ILE A 97 -3.98 7.05 9.11
N THR A 98 -4.22 6.73 10.38
CA THR A 98 -5.15 5.69 10.80
C THR A 98 -6.28 6.33 11.60
N ILE A 99 -7.53 6.07 11.21
CA ILE A 99 -8.71 6.61 11.88
C ILE A 99 -9.72 5.50 12.16
N ASN A 100 -10.28 5.51 13.38
CA ASN A 100 -11.42 4.67 13.76
C ASN A 100 -12.66 5.55 13.85
N SER A 101 -13.30 5.76 12.72
CA SER A 101 -14.55 6.51 12.65
C SER A 101 -15.59 5.71 11.87
N ASN A 102 -16.83 5.75 12.33
CA ASN A 102 -18.00 5.29 11.62
C ASN A 102 -18.70 6.43 10.85
N ASP A 103 -18.20 7.66 10.97
CA ASP A 103 -18.69 8.82 10.22
C ASP A 103 -17.98 8.87 8.85
N VAL A 104 -18.70 8.40 7.84
CA VAL A 104 -18.25 8.39 6.44
C VAL A 104 -17.92 9.80 5.95
N MET A 105 -18.64 10.82 6.41
CA MET A 105 -18.44 12.21 6.00
C MET A 105 -17.22 12.83 6.65
N GLU A 106 -16.91 12.46 7.90
CA GLU A 106 -15.65 12.83 8.56
C GLU A 106 -14.45 12.32 7.76
N VAL A 107 -14.46 11.03 7.40
CA VAL A 107 -13.40 10.41 6.60
C VAL A 107 -13.32 11.04 5.21
N THR A 108 -14.45 11.33 4.58
CA THR A 108 -14.49 12.02 3.28
C THR A 108 -13.85 13.41 3.36
N GLY A 109 -14.17 14.19 4.39
CA GLY A 109 -13.57 15.50 4.63
C GLY A 109 -12.07 15.43 4.86
N LEU A 110 -11.61 14.39 5.59
CA LEU A 110 -10.20 14.10 5.76
C LEU A 110 -9.52 13.83 4.41
N ILE A 111 -10.07 12.95 3.57
CA ILE A 111 -9.51 12.64 2.25
C ILE A 111 -9.41 13.91 1.39
N ALA A 112 -10.47 14.72 1.33
CA ALA A 112 -10.48 15.97 0.58
C ALA A 112 -9.38 16.94 1.04
N ARG A 113 -9.21 17.07 2.37
CA ARG A 113 -8.16 17.89 2.98
C ARG A 113 -6.78 17.43 2.57
N GLU A 114 -6.51 16.12 2.64
CA GLU A 114 -5.20 15.56 2.27
C GLU A 114 -4.90 15.70 0.77
N ILE A 115 -5.93 15.52 -0.09
CA ILE A 115 -5.80 15.73 -1.55
C ILE A 115 -5.31 17.14 -1.84
N GLN A 116 -5.92 18.15 -1.20
CA GLN A 116 -5.56 19.55 -1.40
C GLN A 116 -4.23 19.92 -0.74
N ALA A 117 -4.03 19.55 0.52
CA ALA A 117 -2.87 19.95 1.31
C ALA A 117 -1.54 19.41 0.75
N HIS A 118 -1.58 18.25 0.08
CA HIS A 118 -0.38 17.58 -0.40
C HIS A 118 -0.33 17.43 -1.92
N ASP A 119 -1.27 18.05 -2.63
CA ASP A 119 -1.41 17.94 -4.08
C ASP A 119 -1.35 16.48 -4.55
N ILE A 120 -2.30 15.66 -4.09
CA ILE A 120 -2.39 14.25 -4.47
C ILE A 120 -2.95 14.15 -5.91
N GLN A 121 -2.18 13.62 -6.87
CA GLN A 121 -2.65 13.51 -8.26
C GLN A 121 -3.73 12.45 -8.44
N MET A 122 -3.72 11.39 -7.63
CA MET A 122 -4.74 10.34 -7.68
C MET A 122 -4.93 9.67 -6.33
N THR A 123 -6.18 9.46 -5.95
CA THR A 123 -6.58 8.75 -4.74
C THR A 123 -7.38 7.52 -5.10
N PHE A 124 -6.87 6.34 -4.74
CA PHE A 124 -7.54 5.06 -4.91
C PHE A 124 -8.23 4.66 -3.62
N ILE A 125 -9.55 4.50 -3.67
CA ILE A 125 -10.40 4.19 -2.51
C ILE A 125 -10.89 2.75 -2.63
N ASP A 126 -10.71 1.93 -1.58
CA ASP A 126 -11.33 0.61 -1.53
C ASP A 126 -12.87 0.76 -1.46
N VAL A 127 -13.56 0.30 -2.51
CA VAL A 127 -15.03 0.27 -2.57
C VAL A 127 -15.59 -1.12 -2.28
N THR A 128 -14.74 -2.07 -1.88
CA THR A 128 -15.15 -3.43 -1.53
C THR A 128 -16.12 -3.41 -0.35
N GLY A 129 -17.24 -4.13 -0.48
CA GLY A 129 -18.27 -4.15 0.57
C GLY A 129 -19.11 -2.86 0.66
N GLY A 130 -18.91 -1.90 -0.25
CA GLY A 130 -19.75 -0.70 -0.39
C GLY A 130 -19.39 0.49 0.51
N PHE A 131 -18.44 0.33 1.43
CA PHE A 131 -18.07 1.39 2.38
C PHE A 131 -17.35 2.57 1.73
N GLY A 132 -16.56 2.34 0.69
CA GLY A 132 -15.89 3.40 -0.07
C GLY A 132 -16.73 4.09 -1.13
N SER A 133 -17.93 3.58 -1.46
CA SER A 133 -18.75 4.16 -2.53
C SER A 133 -19.29 5.55 -2.16
N GLY A 134 -19.75 5.73 -0.92
CA GLY A 134 -20.23 7.02 -0.42
C GLY A 134 -19.18 8.13 -0.46
N PRO A 135 -17.97 7.92 0.10
CA PRO A 135 -16.87 8.87 -0.01
C PRO A 135 -16.49 9.19 -1.45
N LEU A 136 -16.46 8.19 -2.34
CA LEU A 136 -16.13 8.38 -3.75
C LEU A 136 -17.13 9.31 -4.45
N ASP A 137 -18.43 9.05 -4.27
CA ASP A 137 -19.50 9.86 -4.86
C ASP A 137 -19.43 11.30 -4.31
N ARG A 138 -19.23 11.45 -3.01
CA ARG A 138 -19.14 12.76 -2.37
C ARG A 138 -17.90 13.54 -2.80
N LEU A 139 -16.74 12.90 -2.90
CA LEU A 139 -15.51 13.55 -3.40
C LEU A 139 -15.66 13.98 -4.85
N THR A 140 -16.36 13.18 -5.66
CA THR A 140 -16.69 13.53 -7.04
C THR A 140 -17.58 14.78 -7.10
N GLU A 141 -18.62 14.85 -6.27
CA GLU A 141 -19.50 16.02 -6.15
C GLU A 141 -18.74 17.28 -5.69
N LEU A 142 -17.76 17.13 -4.80
CA LEU A 142 -16.88 18.20 -4.32
C LEU A 142 -15.84 18.67 -5.36
N GLY A 143 -15.84 18.10 -6.56
CA GLY A 143 -14.96 18.51 -7.66
C GLY A 143 -13.63 17.77 -7.75
N PHE A 144 -13.45 16.66 -7.01
CA PHE A 144 -12.24 15.82 -7.08
C PHE A 144 -12.37 14.64 -8.03
N GLY A 145 -13.41 14.60 -8.88
CA GLY A 145 -13.73 13.43 -9.73
C GLY A 145 -12.64 13.01 -10.72
N ASP A 146 -11.69 13.88 -11.04
CA ASP A 146 -10.49 13.60 -11.84
C ASP A 146 -9.31 13.06 -11.01
N ARG A 147 -9.37 13.19 -9.68
CA ARG A 147 -8.34 12.82 -8.70
C ARG A 147 -8.75 11.67 -7.79
N VAL A 148 -9.94 11.10 -7.95
CA VAL A 148 -10.42 9.96 -7.16
C VAL A 148 -10.91 8.81 -8.05
N ARG A 149 -10.60 7.58 -7.62
CA ARG A 149 -11.04 6.34 -8.29
C ARG A 149 -11.35 5.26 -7.26
N GLY A 150 -12.49 4.60 -7.44
CA GLY A 150 -12.85 3.43 -6.65
C GLY A 150 -12.19 2.16 -7.18
N ILE A 151 -11.61 1.36 -6.30
CA ILE A 151 -11.00 0.07 -6.64
C ILE A 151 -11.72 -1.01 -5.85
N HIS A 152 -12.24 -2.03 -6.55
CA HIS A 152 -12.86 -3.17 -5.90
C HIS A 152 -11.86 -4.33 -5.84
N PHE A 153 -11.46 -4.78 -4.65
CA PHE A 153 -10.41 -5.78 -4.43
C PHE A 153 -10.68 -7.12 -5.13
N SER A 154 -11.94 -7.54 -5.21
CA SER A 154 -12.35 -8.77 -5.88
C SER A 154 -12.50 -8.62 -7.41
N GLN A 155 -12.31 -7.43 -7.98
CA GLN A 155 -12.40 -7.26 -9.43
C GLN A 155 -11.28 -8.01 -10.15
N ARG A 156 -11.47 -8.23 -11.45
CA ARG A 156 -10.51 -8.93 -12.31
C ARG A 156 -9.16 -8.20 -12.32
N ALA A 157 -8.07 -8.95 -12.15
CA ALA A 157 -6.71 -8.44 -12.32
C ALA A 157 -6.44 -8.07 -13.79
N LEU A 158 -5.49 -7.17 -14.04
CA LEU A 158 -5.00 -6.87 -15.38
C LEU A 158 -4.30 -8.10 -15.97
N ASP A 159 -3.53 -8.83 -15.16
CA ASP A 159 -3.01 -10.15 -15.50
C ASP A 159 -3.77 -11.27 -14.76
N PRO A 160 -4.90 -11.75 -15.33
CA PRO A 160 -5.71 -12.80 -14.73
C PRO A 160 -5.08 -14.20 -14.86
N ILE A 161 -3.98 -14.34 -15.62
CA ILE A 161 -3.23 -15.60 -15.75
C ILE A 161 -2.34 -15.78 -14.52
N LEU A 162 -1.77 -14.70 -14.00
CA LEU A 162 -0.92 -14.72 -12.81
C LEU A 162 -1.66 -14.47 -11.51
N PHE A 163 -2.68 -13.59 -11.51
CA PHE A 163 -3.34 -13.12 -10.30
C PHE A 163 -4.84 -13.42 -10.30
N ARG A 164 -5.37 -13.89 -9.17
CA ARG A 164 -6.79 -14.19 -9.06
C ARG A 164 -7.68 -12.94 -9.10
N ASN A 165 -7.23 -11.83 -8.51
CA ASN A 165 -7.98 -10.59 -8.41
C ASN A 165 -7.04 -9.38 -8.28
N LYS A 166 -7.63 -8.18 -8.34
CA LYS A 166 -6.90 -6.91 -8.30
C LYS A 166 -6.11 -6.70 -7.01
N ARG A 167 -6.64 -7.14 -5.86
CA ARG A 167 -5.92 -7.05 -4.57
C ARG A 167 -4.58 -7.79 -4.59
N VAL A 168 -4.55 -9.00 -5.16
CA VAL A 168 -3.31 -9.78 -5.27
C VAL A 168 -2.32 -9.11 -6.22
N GLU A 169 -2.80 -8.61 -7.36
CA GLU A 169 -1.97 -7.89 -8.33
C GLU A 169 -1.32 -6.64 -7.72
N MET A 170 -2.10 -5.81 -7.02
CA MET A 170 -1.60 -4.61 -6.33
C MET A 170 -0.60 -4.96 -5.23
N GLY A 171 -0.89 -5.98 -4.43
CA GLY A 171 0.02 -6.47 -3.41
C GLY A 171 1.33 -7.00 -4.00
N TRP A 172 1.27 -7.67 -5.16
CA TRP A 172 2.47 -8.11 -5.89
C TRP A 172 3.30 -6.92 -6.37
N ALA A 173 2.67 -5.89 -6.93
CA ALA A 173 3.37 -4.66 -7.31
C ALA A 173 4.05 -3.99 -6.11
N LEU A 174 3.38 -3.90 -4.96
CA LEU A 174 3.97 -3.42 -3.71
C LEU A 174 5.16 -4.28 -3.27
N ARG A 175 5.04 -5.61 -3.33
CA ARG A 175 6.13 -6.53 -2.99
C ARG A 175 7.37 -6.29 -3.86
N GLU A 176 7.19 -6.23 -5.17
CA GLU A 176 8.30 -5.99 -6.09
C GLU A 176 8.89 -4.59 -5.90
N TRP A 177 8.04 -3.59 -5.60
CA TRP A 177 8.50 -2.27 -5.22
C TRP A 177 9.38 -2.32 -3.96
N ILE A 178 8.96 -2.95 -2.85
CA ILE A 178 9.80 -3.05 -1.63
C ILE A 178 11.11 -3.83 -1.87
N LYS A 179 11.04 -4.88 -2.71
CA LYS A 179 12.17 -5.78 -3.00
C LYS A 179 13.22 -5.18 -3.93
N ASP A 180 12.87 -4.17 -4.71
CA ASP A 180 13.74 -3.55 -5.69
C ASP A 180 15.10 -3.11 -5.10
N SER A 181 16.19 -3.33 -5.84
CA SER A 181 17.55 -3.00 -5.40
C SER A 181 17.83 -1.50 -5.37
N GLY A 182 17.04 -0.69 -6.07
CA GLY A 182 17.06 0.77 -6.02
C GLY A 182 16.53 1.34 -4.70
N GLY A 183 15.98 0.51 -3.81
CA GLY A 183 15.57 0.89 -2.47
C GLY A 183 14.15 1.45 -2.40
N ALA A 184 13.50 1.28 -1.25
CA ALA A 184 12.16 1.75 -0.94
C ALA A 184 12.20 2.45 0.42
N ASP A 185 11.60 3.64 0.54
CA ASP A 185 11.51 4.41 1.79
C ASP A 185 10.10 4.24 2.31
N ILE A 186 9.96 3.54 3.44
CA ILE A 186 8.70 3.36 4.14
C ILE A 186 8.85 3.87 5.59
N PRO A 187 7.76 4.29 6.24
CA PRO A 187 7.79 4.75 7.62
C PRO A 187 8.44 3.72 8.55
N ASP A 188 9.32 4.19 9.43
CA ASP A 188 9.92 3.37 10.48
C ASP A 188 8.91 3.12 11.61
N ASP A 189 7.85 2.39 11.28
CA ASP A 189 6.71 2.11 12.16
C ASP A 189 6.45 0.61 12.27
N ASP A 190 6.35 0.13 13.52
CA ASP A 190 6.15 -1.28 13.80
C ASP A 190 4.74 -1.75 13.44
N ALA A 191 3.72 -0.89 13.53
CA ALA A 191 2.36 -1.26 13.16
C ALA A 191 2.26 -1.49 11.64
N LEU A 192 2.77 -0.56 10.84
CA LEU A 192 2.85 -0.68 9.38
C LEU A 192 3.69 -1.86 8.96
N HIS A 193 4.84 -2.10 9.61
CA HIS A 193 5.66 -3.30 9.36
C HIS A 193 4.83 -4.58 9.54
N ARG A 194 4.13 -4.71 10.68
CA ARG A 194 3.27 -5.87 10.96
C ARG A 194 2.15 -6.02 9.93
N HIS A 195 1.55 -4.91 9.49
CA HIS A 195 0.50 -4.93 8.47
C HIS A 195 1.04 -5.40 7.12
N ILE A 196 2.19 -4.90 6.67
CA ILE A 196 2.83 -5.27 5.39
C ILE A 196 3.23 -6.76 5.38
N CYS A 197 3.71 -7.30 6.51
CA CYS A 197 4.11 -8.71 6.62
C CYS A 197 2.94 -9.67 6.92
N ALA A 198 1.74 -9.16 7.20
CA ALA A 198 0.61 -10.00 7.61
C ALA A 198 0.09 -10.94 6.50
N PRO A 199 -0.09 -10.50 5.24
CA PRO A 199 -0.67 -11.36 4.20
C PRO A 199 0.24 -12.53 3.85
N THR A 200 -0.39 -13.67 3.57
CA THR A 200 0.26 -14.86 3.00
C THR A 200 -0.32 -15.11 1.61
N ALA A 201 0.44 -15.77 0.74
CA ALA A 201 0.03 -16.06 -0.62
C ALA A 201 0.24 -17.53 -0.98
N ARG A 202 -0.66 -18.06 -1.79
CA ARG A 202 -0.58 -19.43 -2.33
C ARG A 202 -1.04 -19.46 -3.79
N ARG A 203 -0.78 -20.57 -4.47
CA ARG A 203 -1.38 -20.84 -5.79
C ARG A 203 -2.76 -21.49 -5.64
N ASP A 204 -3.69 -21.15 -6.53
CA ASP A 204 -4.96 -21.87 -6.68
C ASP A 204 -4.84 -23.02 -7.70
N SER A 205 -5.95 -23.72 -7.97
CA SER A 205 -5.99 -24.82 -8.95
C SER A 205 -5.59 -24.40 -10.36
N ASN A 206 -5.74 -23.11 -10.69
CA ASN A 206 -5.40 -22.54 -11.98
C ASN A 206 -3.99 -21.92 -11.96
N GLN A 207 -3.17 -22.25 -10.96
CA GLN A 207 -1.82 -21.73 -10.76
C GLN A 207 -1.76 -20.20 -10.66
N ARG A 208 -2.84 -19.53 -10.22
CA ARG A 208 -2.84 -18.09 -9.95
C ARG A 208 -2.49 -17.82 -8.50
N TRP A 209 -1.83 -16.70 -8.23
CA TRP A 209 -1.61 -16.22 -6.87
C TRP A 209 -2.93 -15.79 -6.22
N VAL A 210 -3.09 -16.18 -4.96
CA VAL A 210 -4.24 -15.88 -4.12
C VAL A 210 -3.74 -15.52 -2.72
N PHE A 211 -4.20 -14.39 -2.19
CA PHE A 211 -3.97 -14.03 -0.80
C PHE A 211 -4.91 -14.75 0.15
N GLU A 212 -4.44 -14.93 1.38
CA GLU A 212 -5.29 -15.19 2.53
C GLU A 212 -6.38 -14.13 2.66
N SER A 213 -7.59 -14.55 3.04
CA SER A 213 -8.72 -13.62 3.20
C SER A 213 -8.51 -12.73 4.44
N LYS A 214 -9.09 -11.53 4.44
CA LYS A 214 -8.95 -10.60 5.59
C LYS A 214 -9.43 -11.26 6.89
N GLU A 215 -10.50 -12.06 6.84
CA GLU A 215 -11.06 -12.76 8.01
C GLU A 215 -10.09 -13.79 8.58
N LYS A 216 -9.36 -14.51 7.72
CA LYS A 216 -8.34 -15.48 8.15
C LYS A 216 -7.12 -14.79 8.76
N ILE A 217 -6.68 -13.68 8.16
CA ILE A 217 -5.61 -12.86 8.72
C ILE A 217 -6.03 -12.34 10.11
N PHE A 218 -7.26 -11.82 10.24
CA PHE A 218 -7.79 -11.36 11.53
C PHE A 218 -7.88 -12.49 12.56
N ALA A 219 -8.38 -13.66 12.17
CA ALA A 219 -8.44 -14.83 13.07
C ALA A 219 -7.05 -15.29 13.54
N ARG A 220 -6.02 -15.17 12.69
CA ARG A 220 -4.64 -15.56 12.99
C ARG A 220 -3.87 -14.53 13.81
N LEU A 221 -4.07 -13.24 13.53
CA LEU A 221 -3.21 -12.16 14.05
C LEU A 221 -3.94 -11.18 14.97
N GLY A 222 -5.27 -11.22 15.02
CA GLY A 222 -6.09 -10.32 15.83
C GLY A 222 -6.30 -8.92 15.24
N PHE A 223 -5.83 -8.67 14.02
CA PHE A 223 -5.98 -7.38 13.32
C PHE A 223 -6.18 -7.55 11.82
N SER A 224 -6.79 -6.54 11.19
CA SER A 224 -6.91 -6.44 9.73
C SER A 224 -5.67 -5.74 9.15
N PRO A 225 -5.10 -6.20 8.02
CA PRO A 225 -3.87 -5.66 7.47
C PRO A 225 -4.11 -4.35 6.67
N ASP A 226 -4.82 -3.39 7.26
CA ASP A 226 -5.32 -2.19 6.56
C ASP A 226 -4.16 -1.31 6.02
N GLY A 227 -2.99 -1.41 6.65
CA GLY A 227 -1.74 -0.77 6.24
C GLY A 227 -1.19 -1.32 4.94
N PHE A 228 -1.26 -2.65 4.77
CA PHE A 228 -0.87 -3.31 3.54
C PHE A 228 -1.83 -2.97 2.40
N ASP A 229 -3.13 -3.03 2.67
CA ASP A 229 -4.16 -2.80 1.65
C ASP A 229 -4.14 -1.33 1.17
N SER A 230 -4.00 -0.36 2.09
CA SER A 230 -3.80 1.06 1.76
C SER A 230 -2.50 1.30 0.97
N ALA A 231 -1.38 0.67 1.34
CA ALA A 231 -0.14 0.77 0.57
C ALA A 231 -0.28 0.14 -0.83
N ALA A 232 -0.93 -1.01 -0.94
CA ALA A 232 -1.15 -1.73 -2.19
C ALA A 232 -2.06 -0.94 -3.15
N LEU A 233 -3.09 -0.25 -2.63
CA LEU A 233 -3.96 0.62 -3.42
C LEU A 233 -3.20 1.67 -4.22
N THR A 234 -2.06 2.17 -3.71
CA THR A 234 -1.23 3.12 -4.45
C THR A 234 -0.63 2.55 -5.75
N PHE A 235 -0.73 1.24 -5.96
CA PHE A 235 -0.30 0.51 -7.17
C PHE A 235 -1.48 0.04 -8.02
N ALA A 236 -2.70 0.50 -7.77
CA ALA A 236 -3.89 0.11 -8.52
C ALA A 236 -3.73 0.39 -10.02
N GLU A 237 -3.23 1.58 -10.36
CA GLU A 237 -3.00 2.03 -11.73
C GLU A 237 -1.72 2.87 -11.81
N THR A 238 -1.16 2.99 -13.01
CA THR A 238 -0.02 3.87 -13.28
C THR A 238 -0.51 5.32 -13.36
N VAL A 239 0.04 6.19 -12.51
CA VAL A 239 -0.29 7.62 -12.48
C VAL A 239 0.96 8.40 -12.85
N VAL A 240 0.84 9.27 -13.85
CA VAL A 240 1.92 10.14 -14.33
C VAL A 240 1.71 11.53 -13.76
N ARG A 241 2.79 12.20 -13.37
CA ARG A 241 2.72 13.59 -12.91
C ARG A 241 2.37 14.47 -14.12
N PRO A 242 1.34 15.32 -14.05
CA PRO A 242 1.07 16.27 -15.12
C PRO A 242 2.30 17.14 -15.35
N THR A 243 2.81 17.17 -16.58
CA THR A 243 3.83 18.15 -16.98
C THR A 243 3.18 19.53 -17.03
N SER A 244 3.86 20.55 -16.49
CA SER A 244 3.40 21.95 -16.54
C SER A 244 3.36 22.53 -17.96
N GLU A 245 3.94 21.83 -18.93
CA GLU A 245 3.91 22.17 -20.35
C GLU A 245 2.72 21.48 -21.03
N ALA A 246 1.51 21.86 -20.67
CA ALA A 246 0.41 21.78 -21.63
C ALA A 246 0.55 22.95 -22.62
N THR A 247 1.66 23.01 -23.37
CA THR A 247 1.60 23.71 -24.67
C THR A 247 0.77 22.79 -25.54
N SER A 248 -0.53 23.09 -25.59
CA SER A 248 -1.42 22.54 -26.58
C SER A 248 -0.70 22.65 -27.93
N TRP A 249 -0.38 21.50 -28.54
CA TRP A 249 0.18 21.47 -29.90
C TRP A 249 -0.75 22.20 -30.89
N ARG A 250 -2.02 22.42 -30.53
CA ARG A 250 -2.97 23.26 -31.27
C ARG A 250 -2.62 24.75 -31.16
N ASP A 251 -2.11 25.21 -30.03
CA ASP A 251 -1.74 26.61 -29.80
C ASP A 251 -0.47 26.96 -30.58
N GLY A 252 0.47 26.01 -30.69
CA GLY A 252 1.64 26.13 -31.57
C GLY A 252 1.28 26.21 -33.05
N LEU A 253 0.35 25.35 -33.52
CA LEU A 253 -0.11 25.35 -34.91
C LEU A 253 -0.90 26.60 -35.29
N GLN A 254 -1.71 27.16 -34.39
CA GLN A 254 -2.42 28.43 -34.63
C GLN A 254 -1.46 29.62 -34.67
N ALA A 255 -0.44 29.64 -33.82
CA ALA A 255 0.57 30.69 -33.82
C ALA A 255 1.41 30.69 -35.11
N ASP A 256 1.73 29.52 -35.65
CA ASP A 256 2.48 29.38 -36.91
C ASP A 256 1.63 29.71 -38.14
N TYR A 257 0.34 29.35 -38.13
CA TYR A 257 -0.60 29.72 -39.21
C TYR A 257 -0.80 31.24 -39.34
N HIS A 258 -0.78 31.98 -38.22
CA HIS A 258 -0.93 33.43 -38.22
C HIS A 258 0.38 34.21 -38.47
N ARG A 259 1.55 33.56 -38.37
CA ARG A 259 2.85 34.15 -38.75
C ARG A 259 3.24 33.88 -40.21
N GLY A 260 2.65 32.87 -40.85
CA GLY A 260 2.84 32.56 -42.27
C GLY A 260 2.10 33.50 -43.22
N GLY A 261 2.32 34.81 -43.08
CA GLY A 261 1.96 35.78 -44.10
C GLY A 261 2.87 35.66 -45.32
N THR A 262 2.25 35.59 -46.51
CA THR A 262 2.82 35.71 -47.86
C THR A 262 3.82 34.64 -48.31
N ASN A 263 3.29 33.52 -48.81
CA ASN A 263 4.01 32.63 -49.72
C ASN A 263 3.93 33.19 -51.15
N ASP A 264 4.93 34.01 -51.52
CA ASP A 264 5.15 34.52 -52.87
C ASP A 264 6.06 33.56 -53.65
N TRP A 265 5.51 32.49 -54.22
CA TRP A 265 6.26 31.54 -55.04
C TRP A 265 5.65 31.30 -56.45
N MET A 266 4.78 32.19 -56.93
CA MET A 266 4.14 32.07 -58.25
C MET A 266 4.39 33.23 -59.23
N THR A 267 5.52 33.92 -59.11
CA THR A 267 5.94 34.91 -60.13
C THR A 267 7.45 34.90 -60.32
N THR A 268 7.92 34.07 -61.26
CA THR A 268 8.72 34.41 -62.47
C THR A 268 9.30 33.13 -63.07
#